data_AF-A0A9C5Z9E6-F1
#
_entry.id   AF-A0A9C5Z9E6-F1
#
_cell.length_a   1.000
_cell.length_b   1.000
_cell.length_c   1.000
_cell.angle_alpha   90.00
_cell.angle_beta   90.00
_cell.angle_gamma   90.00
#
_symmetry.space_group_name_H-M   'P 1'
#
loop_
_entity.id
_entity.type
_entity.pdbx_description
1 polymer ?
#
loop_
_entity_poly.entity_id
_entity_poly.type
_entity_poly.pdbx_seq_one_letter_code
_entity_poly.pdbx_strand_id
1 'polypeptide(L)'
;MGIIATLVFTVSYRVLLKPEMSRRRRQEAETAADYLFQQDLKRSIKNIRAQNIRVLAKWKKPDWFQTKEKSTKKGSYLVEYLCEHLEINEKDYFGLCYVDASKQRHWLDLGKSIIKQYKDVDPSLFSFRVKFYPADPFRLTGSGRLMLYQQLKTDLCHGRLYCSIGVAAALAALGFLLKT
;
A
#
# COMPACT_ATOMS: atom_id res chain seq x y z
N MET A 1 -8.79 26.22 -5.25
CA MET A 1 -7.96 26.08 -4.03
C MET A 1 -8.76 25.72 -2.76
N GLY A 2 -10.06 26.08 -2.64
CA GLY A 2 -10.82 25.89 -1.39
C GLY A 2 -11.33 24.47 -1.05
N ILE A 3 -11.69 23.62 -2.03
CA ILE A 3 -12.39 22.35 -1.70
C ILE A 3 -11.41 21.23 -1.31
N ILE A 4 -10.21 21.19 -1.92
CA ILE A 4 -9.18 20.18 -1.60
C ILE A 4 -8.51 20.50 -0.26
N ALA A 5 -8.27 21.78 0.04
CA ALA A 5 -7.77 22.19 1.35
C ALA A 5 -8.76 21.83 2.46
N THR A 6 -10.06 22.09 2.26
CA THR A 6 -11.11 21.72 3.24
C THR A 6 -11.29 20.21 3.38
N LEU A 7 -11.15 19.40 2.32
CA LEU A 7 -11.17 17.93 2.43
C LEU A 7 -9.93 17.39 3.15
N VAL A 8 -8.74 17.93 2.87
CA VAL A 8 -7.51 17.53 3.57
C VAL A 8 -7.55 17.95 5.04
N PHE A 9 -8.09 19.14 5.35
CA PHE A 9 -8.28 19.59 6.73
C PHE A 9 -9.38 18.77 7.42
N THR A 10 -10.52 18.51 6.78
CA THR A 10 -11.63 17.76 7.42
C THR A 10 -11.31 16.27 7.60
N VAL A 11 -10.56 15.66 6.66
CA VAL A 11 -10.09 14.26 6.80
C VAL A 11 -8.96 14.17 7.81
N SER A 12 -8.00 15.11 7.81
CA SER A 12 -6.95 15.14 8.83
C SER A 12 -7.52 15.44 10.22
N TYR A 13 -8.48 16.37 10.36
CA TYR A 13 -9.12 16.70 11.65
C TYR A 13 -10.04 15.58 12.17
N ARG A 14 -10.80 14.89 11.31
CA ARG A 14 -11.65 13.75 11.76
C ARG A 14 -10.85 12.53 12.18
N VAL A 15 -9.66 12.33 11.61
CA VAL A 15 -8.74 11.24 11.96
C VAL A 15 -7.96 11.56 13.24
N LEU A 16 -7.61 12.84 13.46
CA LEU A 16 -6.82 13.28 14.62
C LEU A 16 -7.63 13.42 15.92
N LEU A 17 -8.96 13.57 15.87
CA LEU A 17 -9.81 13.85 17.05
C LEU A 17 -10.49 12.62 17.69
N LYS A 18 -10.22 11.39 17.24
CA LYS A 18 -10.77 10.17 17.87
C LYS A 18 -9.67 9.27 18.45
N PRO A 19 -9.07 9.65 19.59
CA PRO A 19 -8.14 8.77 20.31
C PRO A 19 -8.76 7.40 20.66
N GLU A 20 -10.09 7.32 20.71
CA GLU A 20 -10.91 6.15 21.09
C GLU A 20 -11.59 5.43 19.90
N MET A 21 -10.94 5.30 18.74
CA MET A 21 -11.46 4.37 17.71
C MET A 21 -11.21 2.93 18.18
N SER A 22 -12.21 2.06 18.23
CA SER A 22 -11.97 0.66 18.60
C SER A 22 -11.10 -0.03 17.54
N ARG A 23 -10.26 -1.00 17.95
CA ARG A 23 -9.42 -1.79 17.01
C ARG A 23 -10.23 -2.33 15.82
N ARG A 24 -11.47 -2.75 16.08
CA ARG A 24 -12.41 -3.25 15.07
C ARG A 24 -12.78 -2.20 14.02
N ARG A 25 -13.18 -0.98 14.42
CA ARG A 25 -13.53 0.08 13.47
C ARG A 25 -12.34 0.54 12.62
N ARG A 26 -11.12 0.44 13.15
CA ARG A 26 -9.89 0.73 12.39
C ARG A 26 -9.65 -0.34 11.33
N GLN A 27 -9.73 -1.61 11.71
CA GLN A 27 -9.62 -2.73 10.76
C GLN A 27 -10.66 -2.62 9.64
N GLU A 28 -11.89 -2.25 9.99
CA GLU A 28 -12.98 -2.03 9.02
C GLU A 28 -12.67 -0.86 8.08
N ALA A 29 -12.17 0.28 8.59
CA ALA A 29 -11.78 1.42 7.78
C ALA A 29 -10.59 1.13 6.86
N GLU A 30 -9.57 0.41 7.35
CA GLU A 30 -8.43 -0.04 6.53
C GLU A 30 -8.87 -0.99 5.43
N THR A 31 -9.72 -1.95 5.78
CA THR A 31 -10.28 -2.91 4.85
C THR A 31 -11.11 -2.22 3.78
N ALA A 32 -11.92 -1.22 4.16
CA ALA A 32 -12.66 -0.38 3.23
C ALA A 32 -11.74 0.45 2.32
N ALA A 33 -10.69 1.06 2.86
CA ALA A 33 -9.72 1.83 2.09
C ALA A 33 -8.94 0.97 1.10
N ASP A 34 -8.48 -0.21 1.51
CA ASP A 34 -7.81 -1.18 0.63
C ASP A 34 -8.78 -1.77 -0.42
N TYR A 35 -10.05 -1.99 -0.06
CA TYR A 35 -11.08 -2.41 -1.00
C TYR A 35 -11.36 -1.34 -2.06
N LEU A 36 -11.56 -0.09 -1.66
CA LEU A 36 -11.73 1.05 -2.58
C LEU A 36 -10.49 1.21 -3.46
N PHE A 37 -9.30 1.09 -2.88
CA PHE A 37 -8.04 1.10 -3.63
C PHE A 37 -7.98 -0.02 -4.67
N GLN A 38 -8.39 -1.23 -4.34
CA GLN A 38 -8.48 -2.35 -5.29
C GLN A 38 -9.56 -2.14 -6.35
N GLN A 39 -10.70 -1.51 -6.01
CA GLN A 39 -11.70 -1.14 -7.01
C GLN A 39 -11.16 -0.10 -7.99
N ASP A 40 -10.47 0.92 -7.50
CA ASP A 40 -9.78 1.90 -8.35
C ASP A 40 -8.73 1.22 -9.23
N LEU A 41 -8.00 0.25 -8.68
CA LEU A 41 -7.08 -0.62 -9.41
C LEU A 41 -7.81 -1.33 -10.57
N LYS A 42 -8.90 -2.06 -10.26
CA LYS A 42 -9.73 -2.76 -11.24
C LYS A 42 -10.27 -1.82 -12.32
N ARG A 43 -10.73 -0.63 -11.94
CA ARG A 43 -11.21 0.40 -12.88
C ARG A 43 -10.10 0.91 -13.79
N SER A 44 -8.92 1.20 -13.23
CA SER A 44 -7.77 1.64 -14.00
C SER A 44 -7.31 0.58 -15.00
N ILE A 45 -7.44 -0.71 -14.65
CA ILE A 45 -7.08 -1.86 -15.48
C ILE A 45 -8.09 -2.15 -16.59
N LYS A 46 -9.39 -1.88 -16.37
CA LYS A 46 -10.41 -1.99 -17.43
C LYS A 46 -10.05 -1.15 -18.67
N ASN A 47 -9.21 -0.12 -18.51
CA ASN A 47 -8.70 0.71 -19.59
C ASN A 47 -7.37 0.21 -20.20
N ILE A 48 -6.69 -0.76 -19.59
CA ILE A 48 -5.41 -1.36 -20.05
C ILE A 48 -5.69 -2.59 -20.95
N ARG A 49 -6.84 -2.62 -21.65
CA ARG A 49 -7.24 -3.73 -22.53
C ARG A 49 -6.06 -4.11 -23.46
N ALA A 50 -5.71 -5.41 -23.45
CA ALA A 50 -4.93 -6.12 -24.49
C ALA A 50 -3.46 -6.55 -24.21
N GLN A 51 -3.03 -6.82 -22.97
CA GLN A 51 -1.76 -7.55 -22.78
C GLN A 51 -1.90 -8.67 -21.75
N ASN A 52 -1.16 -9.78 -21.96
CA ASN A 52 -1.02 -10.98 -21.13
C ASN A 52 -0.47 -10.69 -19.71
N ILE A 53 -1.00 -9.67 -19.04
CA ILE A 53 -0.62 -9.22 -17.73
C ILE A 53 -1.31 -10.15 -16.73
N ARG A 54 -0.54 -10.79 -15.86
CA ARG A 54 -1.05 -11.74 -14.89
C ARG A 54 -1.00 -11.22 -13.47
N VAL A 55 -0.10 -10.28 -13.20
CA VAL A 55 0.11 -9.71 -11.87
C VAL A 55 0.34 -8.21 -11.98
N LEU A 56 -0.40 -7.45 -11.16
CA LEU A 56 -0.26 -6.01 -11.04
C LEU A 56 0.06 -5.65 -9.59
N ALA A 57 1.14 -4.90 -9.40
CA ALA A 57 1.54 -4.38 -8.10
C ALA A 57 1.61 -2.86 -8.15
N LYS A 58 0.89 -2.20 -7.26
CA LYS A 58 0.98 -0.75 -7.12
C LYS A 58 2.07 -0.36 -6.15
N TRP A 59 2.93 0.54 -6.61
CA TRP A 59 4.02 1.11 -5.84
C TRP A 59 3.87 2.64 -5.67
N LYS A 60 3.85 3.40 -6.78
CA LYS A 60 3.66 4.87 -6.80
C LYS A 60 2.43 5.23 -7.64
N LYS A 61 1.70 6.32 -7.35
CA LYS A 61 0.69 6.83 -8.30
C LYS A 61 1.40 7.65 -9.40
N PRO A 62 1.09 7.47 -10.69
CA PRO A 62 0.12 6.53 -11.27
C PRO A 62 0.73 5.18 -11.71
N ASP A 63 2.03 4.96 -11.50
CA ASP A 63 2.77 3.86 -12.12
C ASP A 63 2.42 2.48 -11.53
N TRP A 64 1.94 1.61 -12.42
CA TRP A 64 1.63 0.21 -12.13
C TRP A 64 2.81 -0.65 -12.56
N PHE A 65 3.26 -1.54 -11.68
CA PHE A 65 4.13 -2.60 -12.11
C PHE A 65 3.30 -3.72 -12.73
N GLN A 66 3.65 -4.15 -13.95
CA GLN A 66 2.94 -5.19 -14.69
C GLN A 66 3.90 -6.31 -15.04
N THR A 67 3.51 -7.56 -14.79
CA THR A 67 4.27 -8.71 -15.24
C THR A 67 3.40 -9.76 -15.90
N LYS A 68 3.99 -10.46 -16.88
CA LYS A 68 3.39 -11.60 -17.60
C LYS A 68 3.59 -12.92 -16.85
N GLU A 69 4.22 -12.87 -15.68
CA GLU A 69 4.58 -14.03 -14.88
C GLU A 69 3.38 -14.83 -14.38
N LYS A 70 3.48 -16.16 -14.44
CA LYS A 70 2.36 -17.04 -14.11
C LYS A 70 2.07 -17.02 -12.61
N SER A 71 0.79 -16.98 -12.24
CA SER A 71 0.31 -17.13 -10.86
C SER A 71 0.65 -18.50 -10.22
N THR A 72 1.25 -19.43 -10.98
CA THR A 72 1.78 -20.69 -10.44
C THR A 72 3.06 -20.50 -9.62
N LYS A 73 3.75 -19.36 -9.76
CA LYS A 73 4.94 -19.03 -8.96
C LYS A 73 4.60 -18.75 -7.50
N LYS A 74 5.60 -18.88 -6.61
CA LYS A 74 5.49 -18.55 -5.18
C LYS A 74 5.33 -17.04 -4.99
N GLY A 75 4.72 -16.64 -3.86
CA GLY A 75 4.63 -15.23 -3.48
C GLY A 75 5.99 -14.56 -3.33
N SER A 76 7.02 -15.30 -2.87
CA SER A 76 8.40 -14.79 -2.74
C SER A 76 8.94 -14.26 -4.05
N TYR A 77 8.72 -14.99 -5.15
CA TYR A 77 9.20 -14.63 -6.48
C TYR A 77 8.72 -13.25 -6.92
N LEU A 78 7.45 -12.91 -6.69
CA LEU A 78 6.93 -11.59 -7.05
C LEU A 78 7.54 -10.47 -6.22
N VAL A 79 7.74 -10.70 -4.91
CA VAL A 79 8.37 -9.70 -4.04
C VAL A 79 9.81 -9.48 -4.46
N GLU A 80 10.57 -10.55 -4.69
CA GLU A 80 11.95 -10.48 -5.16
C GLU A 80 12.05 -9.70 -6.48
N TYR A 81 11.19 -10.04 -7.44
CA TYR A 81 11.15 -9.41 -8.75
C TYR A 81 10.80 -7.91 -8.69
N LEU A 82 9.84 -7.53 -7.84
CA LEU A 82 9.48 -6.12 -7.60
C LEU A 82 10.62 -5.35 -6.94
N CYS A 83 11.25 -5.94 -5.93
CA CYS A 83 12.37 -5.32 -5.24
C CYS A 83 13.55 -5.11 -6.19
N GLU A 84 13.84 -6.07 -7.07
CA GLU A 84 14.88 -5.91 -8.10
C GLU A 84 14.56 -4.78 -9.07
N HIS A 85 13.32 -4.72 -9.58
CA HIS A 85 12.91 -3.66 -10.49
C HIS A 85 12.90 -2.27 -9.85
N LEU A 86 12.66 -2.19 -8.55
CA LEU A 86 12.63 -0.94 -7.79
C LEU A 86 13.97 -0.62 -7.12
N GLU A 87 15.01 -1.43 -7.33
CA GLU A 87 16.34 -1.27 -6.72
C GLU A 87 16.28 -1.24 -5.18
N ILE A 88 15.53 -2.18 -4.61
CA ILE A 88 15.33 -2.32 -3.16
C ILE A 88 16.10 -3.54 -2.67
N ASN A 89 17.06 -3.28 -1.79
CA ASN A 89 17.91 -4.33 -1.21
C ASN A 89 17.24 -4.97 0.01
N GLU A 90 16.48 -4.20 0.78
CA GLU A 90 15.93 -4.62 2.07
C GLU A 90 14.57 -5.32 1.91
N LYS A 91 14.55 -6.40 1.11
CA LYS A 91 13.34 -7.11 0.66
C LYS A 91 12.44 -7.58 1.83
N ASP A 92 13.04 -7.94 2.97
CA ASP A 92 12.35 -8.49 4.13
C ASP A 92 11.36 -7.53 4.80
N TYR A 93 11.50 -6.22 4.58
CA TYR A 93 10.57 -5.22 5.14
C TYR A 93 9.29 -5.07 4.33
N PHE A 94 9.23 -5.67 3.14
CA PHE A 94 8.16 -5.44 2.17
C PHE A 94 7.32 -6.69 1.93
N GLY A 95 6.12 -6.47 1.40
CA GLY A 95 5.22 -7.56 1.05
C GLY A 95 4.09 -7.12 0.13
N LEU A 96 3.33 -8.10 -0.32
CA LEU A 96 2.16 -7.91 -1.18
C LEU A 96 0.88 -8.14 -0.39
N CYS A 97 -0.08 -7.23 -0.54
CA CYS A 97 -1.43 -7.34 0.00
C CYS A 97 -2.46 -7.53 -1.11
N TYR A 98 -3.49 -8.33 -0.86
CA TYR A 98 -4.67 -8.40 -1.70
C TYR A 98 -5.95 -8.36 -0.86
N VAL A 99 -7.07 -8.07 -1.49
CA VAL A 99 -8.40 -8.19 -0.89
C VAL A 99 -9.12 -9.36 -1.55
N ASP A 100 -9.63 -10.28 -0.74
CA ASP A 100 -10.35 -11.46 -1.21
C ASP A 100 -11.79 -11.15 -1.63
N ALA A 101 -12.53 -12.16 -2.09
CA ALA A 101 -13.94 -12.02 -2.47
C ALA A 101 -14.84 -11.58 -1.30
N SER A 102 -14.48 -11.95 -0.06
CA SER A 102 -15.16 -11.57 1.18
C SER A 102 -14.78 -10.15 1.66
N LYS A 103 -14.09 -9.38 0.81
CA LYS A 103 -13.59 -8.04 1.08
C LYS A 103 -12.62 -7.99 2.26
N GLN A 104 -11.96 -9.09 2.61
CA GLN A 104 -10.95 -9.13 3.67
C GLN A 104 -9.55 -8.92 3.10
N ARG A 105 -8.75 -8.14 3.82
CA ARG A 105 -7.36 -7.87 3.47
C ARG A 105 -6.46 -9.02 3.92
N HIS A 106 -5.63 -9.52 3.01
CA HIS A 106 -4.66 -10.58 3.27
C HIS A 106 -3.27 -10.18 2.80
N TRP A 107 -2.26 -10.60 3.55
CA TRP A 107 -0.89 -10.63 3.07
C TRP A 107 -0.68 -11.88 2.22
N LEU A 108 0.03 -11.73 1.10
CA LEU A 108 0.45 -12.86 0.29
C LEU A 108 1.47 -13.69 1.09
N ASP A 109 1.19 -14.97 1.24
CA ASP A 109 2.11 -15.95 1.80
C ASP A 109 3.23 -16.22 0.78
N LEU A 110 4.46 -15.90 1.16
CA LEU A 110 5.62 -16.01 0.30
C LEU A 110 6.02 -17.47 0.02
N GLY A 111 5.63 -18.40 0.91
CA GLY A 111 5.94 -19.83 0.78
C GLY A 111 4.99 -20.59 -0.16
N LYS A 112 3.82 -20.02 -0.45
CA LYS A 112 2.77 -20.65 -1.27
C LYS A 112 2.70 -20.03 -2.66
N SER A 113 2.22 -20.80 -3.64
CA SER A 113 1.93 -20.26 -4.97
C SER A 113 0.79 -19.25 -4.93
N ILE A 114 0.84 -18.25 -5.81
CA ILE A 114 -0.13 -17.16 -5.84
C ILE A 114 -1.54 -17.70 -6.13
N ILE A 115 -1.66 -18.59 -7.11
CA ILE A 115 -2.92 -19.21 -7.53
C ILE A 115 -3.59 -20.03 -6.42
N LYS A 116 -2.84 -20.55 -5.44
CA LYS A 116 -3.40 -21.29 -4.31
C LYS A 116 -4.08 -20.37 -3.28
N GLN A 117 -3.72 -19.09 -3.27
CA GLN A 117 -4.17 -18.11 -2.27
C GLN A 117 -5.15 -17.11 -2.87
N TYR A 118 -4.90 -16.68 -4.11
CA TYR A 118 -5.68 -15.70 -4.84
C TYR A 118 -6.26 -16.37 -6.09
N LYS A 119 -7.45 -16.94 -5.92
CA LYS A 119 -8.16 -17.70 -6.96
C LYS A 119 -9.07 -16.77 -7.76
N ASP A 120 -9.29 -17.13 -9.03
CA ASP A 120 -10.38 -16.61 -9.86
C ASP A 120 -10.37 -15.09 -10.12
N VAL A 121 -9.19 -14.46 -10.04
CA VAL A 121 -8.98 -13.05 -10.39
C VAL A 121 -7.83 -12.92 -11.37
N ASP A 122 -8.17 -12.56 -12.60
CA ASP A 122 -7.23 -12.28 -13.70
C ASP A 122 -7.48 -10.86 -14.25
N PRO A 123 -6.49 -9.96 -14.25
CA PRO A 123 -5.16 -10.11 -13.66
C PRO A 123 -5.18 -10.17 -12.13
N SER A 124 -4.23 -10.87 -11.52
CA SER A 124 -4.07 -10.91 -10.07
C SER A 124 -3.56 -9.57 -9.52
N LEU A 125 -4.25 -9.02 -8.51
CA LEU A 125 -4.10 -7.63 -8.09
C LEU A 125 -3.52 -7.53 -6.69
N PHE A 126 -2.34 -6.91 -6.58
CA PHE A 126 -1.63 -6.73 -5.33
C PHE A 126 -1.27 -5.27 -5.07
N SER A 127 -1.21 -4.91 -3.80
CA SER A 127 -0.58 -3.68 -3.33
C SER A 127 0.77 -4.03 -2.73
N PHE A 128 1.84 -3.43 -3.24
CA PHE A 128 3.16 -3.56 -2.63
C PHE A 128 3.27 -2.56 -1.47
N ARG A 129 3.64 -3.04 -0.28
CA ARG A 129 3.59 -2.26 0.97
C ARG A 129 4.73 -2.62 1.91
N VAL A 130 5.05 -1.72 2.84
CA VAL A 130 5.84 -2.04 4.03
C VAL A 130 5.03 -3.00 4.90
N LYS A 131 5.61 -4.15 5.22
CA LYS A 131 5.04 -5.16 6.11
C LYS A 131 5.58 -5.02 7.53
N PHE A 132 6.87 -4.74 7.64
CA PHE A 132 7.56 -4.55 8.91
C PHE A 132 8.21 -3.18 8.91
N TYR A 133 7.96 -2.39 9.95
CA TYR A 133 8.59 -1.08 10.11
C TYR A 133 9.89 -1.27 10.88
N PRO A 134 11.05 -0.84 10.36
CA PRO A 134 12.29 -0.94 11.11
C PRO A 134 12.24 0.01 12.32
N ALA A 135 12.86 -0.40 13.43
CA ALA A 135 13.05 0.48 14.59
C ALA A 135 13.95 1.68 14.26
N ASP A 136 14.91 1.48 13.35
CA ASP A 136 15.77 2.51 12.81
C ASP A 136 15.46 2.75 11.32
N PRO A 137 14.93 3.92 10.93
CA PRO A 137 14.58 4.22 9.53
C PRO A 137 15.78 4.24 8.58
N PHE A 138 17.01 4.38 9.10
CA PHE A 138 18.23 4.39 8.29
C PHE A 138 18.64 2.99 7.82
N ARG A 139 18.04 1.93 8.37
CA ARG A 139 18.20 0.54 7.88
C ARG A 139 17.76 0.37 6.43
N LEU A 140 16.84 1.21 5.97
CA LEU A 140 16.44 1.29 4.58
C LEU A 140 17.22 2.39 3.87
N THR A 141 17.64 2.11 2.64
CA THR A 141 18.41 3.01 1.79
C THR A 141 17.74 3.19 0.43
N GLY A 142 18.19 4.20 -0.34
CA GLY A 142 17.72 4.46 -1.71
C GLY A 142 16.19 4.40 -1.86
N SER A 143 15.74 3.56 -2.79
CA SER A 143 14.33 3.31 -3.07
C SER A 143 13.56 2.76 -1.88
N GLY A 144 14.16 1.89 -1.06
CA GLY A 144 13.53 1.34 0.14
C GLY A 144 13.19 2.41 1.18
N ARG A 145 14.06 3.41 1.34
CA ARG A 145 13.82 4.56 2.25
C ARG A 145 12.71 5.46 1.75
N LEU A 146 12.75 5.81 0.46
CA LEU A 146 11.69 6.58 -0.18
C LEU A 146 10.35 5.87 -0.04
N MET A 147 10.39 4.54 -0.10
CA MET A 147 9.23 3.70 -0.02
C MET A 147 8.59 3.66 1.36
N LEU A 148 9.41 3.52 2.40
CA LEU A 148 8.98 3.68 3.79
C LEU A 148 8.34 5.04 4.03
N TYR A 149 8.95 6.12 3.54
CA TYR A 149 8.43 7.47 3.71
C TYR A 149 7.03 7.65 3.07
N GLN A 150 6.83 7.16 1.85
CA GLN A 150 5.52 7.22 1.18
C GLN A 150 4.46 6.40 1.92
N GLN A 151 4.83 5.25 2.47
CA GLN A 151 3.96 4.45 3.29
C GLN A 151 3.57 5.19 4.57
N LEU A 152 4.54 5.73 5.32
CA LEU A 152 4.29 6.49 6.55
C LEU A 152 3.38 7.69 6.31
N LYS A 153 3.57 8.43 5.21
CA LYS A 153 2.69 9.52 4.81
C LYS A 153 1.25 9.04 4.59
N THR A 154 1.09 7.92 3.88
CA THR A 154 -0.21 7.30 3.62
C THR A 154 -0.86 6.83 4.93
N ASP A 155 -0.08 6.25 5.83
CA ASP A 155 -0.52 5.78 7.13
C ASP A 155 -0.98 6.91 8.03
N LEU A 156 -0.24 8.02 8.05
CA LEU A 156 -0.61 9.22 8.78
C LEU A 156 -1.95 9.78 8.26
N CYS A 157 -2.10 9.90 6.93
CA CYS A 157 -3.34 10.38 6.31
C CYS A 157 -4.55 9.46 6.59
N HIS A 158 -4.32 8.15 6.69
CA HIS A 158 -5.38 7.17 7.00
C HIS A 158 -5.58 6.94 8.51
N GLY A 159 -4.76 7.55 9.38
CA GLY A 159 -4.88 7.40 10.84
C GLY A 159 -4.33 6.09 11.40
N ARG A 160 -3.38 5.47 10.71
CA ARG A 160 -2.76 4.19 11.12
C ARG A 160 -1.55 4.36 12.03
N LEU A 161 -0.94 5.55 12.05
CA LEU A 161 0.17 5.88 12.94
C LEU A 161 -0.33 6.54 14.22
N TYR A 162 -0.09 5.89 15.36
CA TYR A 162 -0.29 6.51 16.66
C TYR A 162 0.89 7.42 16.96
N CYS A 163 0.61 8.70 17.05
CA CYS A 163 1.58 9.69 17.49
C CYS A 163 0.83 10.83 18.19
N SER A 164 1.54 11.58 19.03
CA SER A 164 0.97 12.79 19.63
C SER A 164 0.64 13.80 18.54
N ILE A 165 -0.29 14.71 18.81
CA ILE A 165 -0.72 15.71 17.83
C ILE A 165 0.46 16.58 17.34
N GLY A 166 1.41 16.88 18.23
CA GLY A 166 2.64 17.61 17.87
C GLY A 166 3.51 16.84 16.89
N VAL A 167 3.65 15.52 17.07
CA VAL A 167 4.41 14.66 16.14
C VAL A 167 3.67 14.50 14.82
N ALA A 168 2.35 14.32 14.83
CA ALA A 168 1.54 14.27 13.62
C ALA A 168 1.66 15.58 12.80
N ALA A 169 1.60 16.73 13.47
CA ALA A 169 1.75 18.05 12.85
C ALA A 169 3.15 18.23 12.26
N ALA A 170 4.20 17.85 12.99
CA ALA A 170 5.58 17.89 12.50
C ALA A 170 5.78 17.00 11.26
N LEU A 171 5.33 15.75 11.32
CA LEU A 171 5.40 14.80 10.20
C LEU A 171 4.59 15.29 8.99
N ALA A 172 3.42 15.88 9.20
CA ALA A 172 2.63 16.47 8.13
C ALA A 172 3.37 17.66 7.50
N ALA A 173 3.96 18.56 8.29
CA ALA A 173 4.72 19.71 7.80
C ALA A 173 5.94 19.29 6.97
N LEU A 174 6.75 18.34 7.46
CA LEU A 174 7.83 17.69 6.71
C LEU A 174 7.30 17.02 5.43
N GLY A 175 6.13 16.40 5.54
CA GLY A 175 5.38 15.74 4.47
C GLY A 175 4.96 16.64 3.30
N PHE A 176 4.69 17.91 3.61
CA PHE A 176 4.31 18.97 2.68
C PHE A 176 5.52 19.63 2.02
N LEU A 177 6.66 19.72 2.72
CA LEU A 177 7.90 20.29 2.16
C LEU A 177 8.53 19.38 1.10
N LEU A 178 8.43 18.05 1.25
CA LEU A 178 8.95 17.07 0.29
C LEU A 178 8.04 16.86 -0.94
N LYS A 179 7.15 17.82 -1.25
CA LYS A 179 6.32 17.83 -2.47
C LYS A 179 6.87 18.74 -3.58
N THR A 180 7.99 19.41 -3.34
CA THR A 180 8.83 20.07 -4.37
C THR A 180 9.90 19.10 -4.84
#